data_AF-A0A0F3QJC1-F1
#
_entry.id   AF-A0A0F3QJC1-F1
#
_cell.length_a   1.000
_cell.length_b   1.000
_cell.length_c   1.000
_cell.angle_alpha   90.00
_cell.angle_beta   90.00
_cell.angle_gamma   90.00
#
_symmetry.space_group_name_H-M   'P 1'
#
loop_
_entity.id
_entity.type
_entity.pdbx_description
1 polymer ?
#
loop_
_entity_poly.entity_id
_entity_poly.type
_entity_poly.pdbx_seq_one_letter_code
_entity_poly.pdbx_strand_id
1 'polypeptide(L)'
;MAWGRTCKTDKIPLIFIKIASKLGDFFKIGPINSTSYNMLLQPNIANKNDFIDFTSIIPRNLQQGLTTEPLTVQSIWHARLYFLKPIIKIALGLFWIMTGIISSIFAYDASKQIIISLGFNKQIAPYILYGSCFMDIILGILLIIKNKISSICSLQILLILSYTSLLTYLKPILWLDPLGPILKNIPIILLTLVIMAIERDK
;
A
#
# COMPACT_ATOMS: atom_id res chain seq x y z
N MET A 1 19.87 24.19 12.57
CA MET A 1 20.91 23.18 12.93
C MET A 1 20.30 21.79 12.77
N ALA A 2 20.26 21.23 11.55
CA ALA A 2 19.57 19.96 11.26
C ALA A 2 20.29 19.09 10.21
N TRP A 3 21.61 19.26 10.07
CA TRP A 3 22.46 18.50 9.13
C TRP A 3 23.31 17.44 9.85
N GLY A 4 22.79 16.86 10.93
CA GLY A 4 23.54 15.93 11.80
C GLY A 4 23.51 14.46 11.39
N ARG A 5 22.79 14.08 10.32
CA ARG A 5 22.79 12.70 9.82
C ARG A 5 23.67 12.61 8.59
N THR A 6 24.75 11.85 8.68
CA THR A 6 25.61 11.51 7.55
C THR A 6 24.78 10.79 6.49
N CYS A 7 24.74 11.34 5.28
CA CYS A 7 24.12 10.65 4.15
C CYS A 7 24.97 9.41 3.83
N LYS A 8 24.40 8.23 4.05
CA LYS A 8 25.08 6.97 3.74
C LYS A 8 24.92 6.68 2.25
N THR A 9 26.04 6.54 1.55
CA THR A 9 26.06 6.17 0.13
C THR A 9 26.49 4.72 0.00
N ASP A 10 25.60 3.90 -0.56
CA ASP A 10 25.87 2.48 -0.82
C ASP A 10 25.92 2.28 -2.35
N LYS A 11 26.93 1.54 -2.84
CA LYS A 11 27.07 1.23 -4.27
C LYS A 11 26.14 0.07 -4.62
N ILE A 12 25.13 0.34 -5.44
CA ILE A 12 24.16 -0.67 -5.91
C ILE A 12 24.46 -0.99 -7.38
N PRO A 13 24.63 -2.27 -7.77
CA PRO A 13 24.81 -2.63 -9.18
C PRO A 13 23.64 -2.19 -10.06
N LEU A 14 23.94 -1.68 -11.27
CA LEU A 14 22.95 -1.11 -12.20
C LEU A 14 21.80 -2.07 -12.55
N ILE A 15 22.06 -3.39 -12.57
CA ILE A 15 21.03 -4.39 -12.86
C ILE A 15 19.87 -4.33 -11.86
N PHE A 16 20.16 -4.15 -10.57
CA PHE A 16 19.14 -4.05 -9.53
C PHE A 16 18.34 -2.76 -9.66
N ILE A 17 19.00 -1.64 -9.98
CA ILE A 17 18.33 -0.35 -10.18
C ILE A 17 17.39 -0.42 -11.40
N LYS A 18 17.81 -1.07 -12.49
CA LYS A 18 16.99 -1.26 -13.69
C LYS A 18 15.75 -2.11 -13.41
N ILE A 19 15.90 -3.20 -12.66
CA ILE A 19 14.76 -4.05 -12.24
C ILE A 19 13.81 -3.25 -11.35
N ALA A 20 14.34 -2.54 -10.35
CA ALA A 20 13.56 -1.70 -9.45
C ALA A 20 12.79 -0.60 -10.20
N SER A 21 13.41 0.01 -11.22
CA SER A 21 12.79 1.04 -12.06
C SER A 21 11.61 0.50 -12.89
N LYS A 22 11.73 -0.71 -13.44
CA LYS A 22 10.61 -1.38 -14.13
C LYS A 22 9.47 -1.76 -13.19
N LEU A 23 9.79 -2.26 -12.00
CA LEU A 23 8.79 -2.51 -10.96
C LEU A 23 8.13 -1.21 -10.51
N GLY A 24 8.90 -0.14 -10.41
CA GLY A 24 8.42 1.19 -10.07
C GLY A 24 7.50 1.79 -11.13
N ASP A 25 7.70 1.51 -12.42
CA ASP A 25 6.71 1.86 -13.46
C ASP A 25 5.37 1.14 -13.24
N PHE A 26 5.42 -0.15 -12.91
CA PHE A 26 4.22 -0.96 -12.64
C PHE A 26 3.46 -0.49 -11.39
N PHE A 27 4.19 -0.25 -10.29
CA PHE A 27 3.63 0.22 -9.03
C PHE A 27 3.47 1.75 -8.96
N LYS A 28 3.89 2.46 -10.01
CA LYS A 28 3.88 3.94 -10.12
C LYS A 28 4.60 4.62 -8.95
N ILE A 29 5.77 4.10 -8.61
CA ILE A 29 6.67 4.65 -7.60
C ILE A 29 7.42 5.83 -8.24
N GLY A 30 6.94 7.05 -8.02
CA GLY A 30 7.38 8.25 -8.76
C GLY A 30 8.89 8.45 -8.93
N PRO A 31 9.76 8.35 -7.89
CA PRO A 31 11.20 8.61 -8.04
C PRO A 31 11.97 7.41 -8.62
N ILE A 32 11.38 6.21 -8.67
CA ILE A 32 12.04 4.99 -9.17
C ILE A 32 11.26 4.54 -10.40
N ASN A 33 11.62 5.08 -11.55
CA ASN A 33 10.96 4.77 -12.82
C ASN A 33 12.00 4.70 -13.95
N SER A 34 11.62 4.07 -15.07
CA SER A 34 12.57 3.87 -16.17
C SER A 34 13.08 5.18 -16.79
N THR A 35 12.27 6.23 -16.79
CA THR A 35 12.66 7.56 -17.29
C THR A 35 13.75 8.18 -16.43
N SER A 36 13.57 8.21 -15.11
CA SER A 36 14.56 8.71 -14.15
C SER A 36 15.86 7.91 -14.21
N TYR A 37 15.78 6.59 -14.37
CA TYR A 37 16.95 5.74 -14.59
C TYR A 37 17.74 6.14 -15.85
N ASN A 38 17.05 6.31 -16.99
CA ASN A 38 17.69 6.70 -18.24
C ASN A 38 18.29 8.11 -18.17
N MET A 39 17.59 9.05 -17.52
CA MET A 39 18.09 10.42 -17.31
C MET A 39 19.34 10.45 -16.43
N LEU A 40 19.43 9.60 -15.39
CA LEU A 40 20.60 9.52 -14.51
C LEU A 40 21.84 8.95 -15.22
N LEU A 41 21.66 8.13 -16.26
CA LEU A 41 22.76 7.58 -17.05
C LEU A 41 23.32 8.59 -18.06
N GLN A 42 22.57 9.64 -18.38
CA GLN A 42 22.99 10.67 -19.32
C GLN A 42 23.66 11.83 -18.58
N PRO A 43 24.74 12.41 -19.12
CA PRO A 43 25.32 13.62 -18.57
C PRO A 43 24.33 14.78 -18.74
N ASN A 44 23.79 15.28 -17.63
CA ASN A 44 22.89 16.44 -17.61
C ASN A 44 23.62 17.68 -17.07
N ILE A 45 24.60 18.16 -17.83
CA ILE A 45 25.45 19.30 -17.46
C ILE A 45 25.27 20.38 -18.52
N ALA A 46 24.91 21.59 -18.11
CA ALA A 46 24.78 22.75 -18.98
C ALA A 46 25.68 23.90 -18.48
N ASN A 47 26.12 24.75 -19.40
CA ASN A 47 26.88 25.95 -19.06
C ASN A 47 25.95 26.98 -18.42
N LYS A 48 26.35 27.56 -17.28
CA LYS A 48 25.52 28.58 -16.61
C LYS A 48 25.45 29.89 -17.40
N ASN A 49 26.52 30.23 -18.14
CA ASN A 49 26.65 31.54 -18.77
C ASN A 49 25.58 31.73 -19.84
N ASP A 50 25.37 30.73 -20.71
CA ASP A 50 24.35 30.74 -21.75
C ASP A 50 22.93 31.00 -21.18
N PHE A 51 22.62 30.44 -19.99
CA PHE A 51 21.35 30.66 -19.30
C PHE A 51 21.23 32.09 -18.76
N ILE A 52 22.30 32.63 -18.16
CA ILE A 52 22.34 33.99 -17.62
C ILE A 52 22.21 35.00 -18.76
N ASP A 53 22.93 34.80 -19.86
CA ASP A 53 22.92 35.70 -21.02
C ASP A 53 21.52 35.78 -21.65
N PHE A 54 20.79 34.66 -21.69
CA PHE A 54 19.44 34.62 -22.23
C PHE A 54 18.36 35.17 -21.27
N THR A 55 18.45 34.86 -19.97
CA THR A 55 17.36 35.15 -19.01
C THR A 55 17.62 36.38 -18.13
N SER A 56 18.88 36.84 -18.05
CA SER A 56 19.36 37.79 -17.04
C SER A 56 19.16 37.34 -15.59
N ILE A 57 18.82 36.06 -15.35
CA ILE A 57 18.63 35.51 -14.00
C ILE A 57 19.93 34.84 -13.54
N ILE A 58 20.42 35.24 -12.37
CA ILE A 58 21.58 34.60 -11.73
C ILE A 58 21.09 33.40 -10.89
N PRO A 59 21.38 32.15 -11.28
CA PRO A 59 20.94 30.99 -10.52
C PRO A 59 21.68 30.93 -9.18
N ARG A 60 20.93 30.65 -8.12
CA ARG A 60 21.48 30.39 -6.79
C ARG A 60 22.17 29.03 -6.77
N ASN A 61 23.20 28.88 -5.94
CA ASN A 61 23.81 27.57 -5.74
C ASN A 61 22.88 26.65 -4.92
N LEU A 62 23.10 25.33 -5.02
CA LEU A 62 22.25 24.34 -4.37
C LEU A 62 22.15 24.55 -2.85
N GLN A 63 23.26 24.92 -2.21
CA GLN A 63 23.31 25.15 -0.76
C GLN A 63 22.46 26.36 -0.34
N GLN A 64 22.48 27.43 -1.13
CA GLN A 64 21.61 28.59 -0.94
C GLN A 64 20.13 28.24 -1.15
N GLY A 65 19.81 27.38 -2.13
CA GLY A 65 18.44 26.89 -2.32
C GLY A 65 17.94 26.07 -1.12
N LEU A 66 18.74 25.09 -0.68
CA LEU A 66 18.38 24.20 0.44
C LEU A 66 18.29 24.92 1.79
N THR A 67 18.96 26.06 1.96
CA THR A 67 18.82 26.88 3.19
C THR A 67 17.54 27.71 3.20
N THR A 68 16.98 28.04 2.03
CA THR A 68 15.71 28.78 1.94
C THR A 68 14.46 27.92 2.11
N GLU A 69 14.55 26.60 1.90
CA GLU A 69 13.49 25.65 2.19
C GLU A 69 13.90 24.70 3.34
N PRO A 70 13.69 25.10 4.61
CA PRO A 70 14.05 24.25 5.73
C PRO A 70 13.23 22.95 5.71
N LEU A 71 13.88 21.84 6.07
CA LEU A 71 13.23 20.54 6.21
C LEU A 71 12.10 20.62 7.25
N THR A 72 10.86 20.47 6.78
CA THR A 72 9.68 20.44 7.64
C THR A 72 9.39 19.01 8.11
N VAL A 73 8.61 18.88 9.18
CA VAL A 73 8.14 17.56 9.65
C VAL A 73 7.35 16.86 8.55
N GLN A 74 6.53 17.60 7.80
CA GLN A 74 5.73 17.11 6.68
C GLN A 74 6.58 16.48 5.58
N SER A 75 7.69 17.11 5.17
CA SER A 75 8.55 16.57 4.11
C SER A 75 9.23 15.26 4.52
N ILE A 76 9.60 15.15 5.81
CA ILE A 76 10.17 13.92 6.38
C ILE A 76 9.13 12.80 6.41
N TRP A 77 7.91 13.07 6.87
CA TRP A 77 6.83 12.07 6.88
C TRP A 77 6.48 11.62 5.46
N HIS A 78 6.33 12.56 4.53
CA HIS A 78 6.06 12.27 3.13
C HIS A 78 7.15 11.37 2.54
N ALA A 79 8.44 11.71 2.72
CA ALA A 79 9.55 10.90 2.22
C ALA A 79 9.58 9.48 2.79
N ARG A 80 9.26 9.30 4.09
CA ARG A 80 9.21 7.98 4.74
C ARG A 80 8.03 7.14 4.26
N LEU A 81 6.84 7.74 4.19
CA LEU A 81 5.61 7.05 3.79
C LEU A 81 5.57 6.73 2.30
N TYR A 82 6.35 7.46 1.50
CA TYR A 82 6.38 7.33 0.05
C TYR A 82 6.56 5.88 -0.44
N PHE A 83 7.57 5.18 0.10
CA PHE A 83 7.85 3.79 -0.28
C PHE A 83 7.01 2.77 0.49
N LEU A 84 6.48 3.13 1.66
CA LEU A 84 5.57 2.28 2.44
C LEU A 84 4.23 2.11 1.75
N LYS A 85 3.74 3.15 1.05
CA LYS A 85 2.45 3.12 0.34
C LYS A 85 2.25 1.90 -0.57
N PRO A 86 3.12 1.62 -1.57
CA PRO A 86 2.96 0.44 -2.42
C PRO A 86 3.11 -0.88 -1.65
N ILE A 87 3.99 -0.92 -0.64
CA ILE A 87 4.20 -2.13 0.19
C ILE A 87 2.92 -2.48 0.94
N ILE A 88 2.31 -1.50 1.62
CA ILE A 88 1.08 -1.71 2.38
C ILE A 88 -0.06 -2.13 1.44
N LYS A 89 -0.18 -1.48 0.28
CA LYS A 89 -1.18 -1.79 -0.75
C LYS A 89 -1.07 -3.24 -1.24
N ILE A 90 0.15 -3.70 -1.55
CA ILE A 90 0.41 -5.08 -2.00
C ILE A 90 0.15 -6.07 -0.87
N ALA A 91 0.67 -5.80 0.33
CA ALA A 91 0.52 -6.69 1.48
C ALA A 91 -0.97 -6.88 1.85
N LEU A 92 -1.74 -5.80 1.92
CA LEU A 92 -3.17 -5.85 2.19
C LEU A 92 -3.94 -6.54 1.05
N GLY A 93 -3.60 -6.25 -0.20
CA GLY A 93 -4.24 -6.91 -1.35
C GLY A 93 -3.98 -8.42 -1.38
N LEU A 94 -2.74 -8.84 -1.14
CA LEU A 94 -2.37 -10.25 -1.04
C LEU A 94 -3.05 -10.93 0.15
N PHE A 95 -3.16 -10.25 1.29
CA PHE A 95 -3.90 -10.77 2.44
C PHE A 95 -5.33 -11.14 2.04
N TRP A 96 -6.07 -10.22 1.40
CA TRP A 96 -7.44 -10.43 0.94
C TRP A 96 -7.55 -11.54 -0.12
N ILE A 97 -6.63 -11.60 -1.09
CA ILE A 97 -6.64 -12.66 -2.10
C ILE A 97 -6.39 -14.03 -1.45
N MET A 98 -5.41 -14.12 -0.55
CA MET A 98 -5.04 -15.37 0.08
C MET A 98 -6.12 -15.87 1.05
N THR A 99 -6.83 -14.99 1.77
CA THR A 99 -7.96 -15.43 2.61
C THR A 99 -9.05 -16.10 1.79
N GLY A 100 -9.40 -15.53 0.64
CA GLY A 100 -10.38 -16.12 -0.27
C GLY A 100 -9.91 -17.45 -0.90
N ILE A 101 -8.66 -17.53 -1.36
CA ILE A 101 -8.08 -18.75 -1.94
C ILE A 101 -7.98 -19.86 -0.89
N ILE A 102 -7.45 -19.56 0.29
CA ILE A 102 -7.31 -20.53 1.38
C ILE A 102 -8.68 -21.07 1.78
N SER A 103 -9.66 -20.19 1.98
CA SER A 103 -10.99 -20.60 2.44
C SER A 103 -11.78 -21.39 1.38
N SER A 104 -11.57 -21.11 0.09
CA SER A 104 -12.30 -21.78 -1.00
C SER A 104 -11.65 -23.08 -1.49
N ILE A 105 -10.32 -23.17 -1.52
CA ILE A 105 -9.59 -24.31 -2.09
C ILE A 105 -8.99 -25.19 -0.99
N PHE A 106 -8.17 -24.61 -0.13
CA PHE A 106 -7.34 -25.38 0.81
C PHE A 106 -8.07 -25.77 2.09
N ALA A 107 -8.99 -24.95 2.55
CA ALA A 107 -9.73 -25.10 3.79
C ALA A 107 -11.24 -25.13 3.55
N TYR A 108 -11.69 -25.63 2.38
CA TYR A 108 -13.10 -25.63 1.99
C TYR A 108 -14.01 -26.27 3.04
N ASP A 109 -13.70 -27.49 3.48
CA ASP A 109 -14.54 -28.19 4.45
C ASP A 109 -14.55 -27.51 5.81
N ALA A 110 -13.39 -27.05 6.31
CA ALA A 110 -13.30 -26.32 7.56
C ALA A 110 -14.10 -24.99 7.51
N SER A 111 -13.95 -24.22 6.43
CA SER A 111 -14.64 -22.94 6.23
C SER A 111 -16.15 -23.13 6.10
N LYS A 112 -16.59 -24.16 5.37
CA LYS A 112 -18.00 -24.54 5.27
C LYS A 112 -18.58 -24.95 6.63
N GLN A 113 -17.84 -25.72 7.43
CA GLN A 113 -18.28 -26.11 8.77
C GLN A 113 -18.41 -24.90 9.71
N ILE A 114 -17.53 -23.89 9.57
CA ILE A 114 -17.68 -22.63 10.31
C ILE A 114 -19.03 -21.97 9.97
N ILE A 115 -19.39 -21.85 8.70
CA ILE A 115 -20.67 -21.26 8.28
C ILE A 115 -21.86 -22.06 8.82
N ILE A 116 -21.83 -23.39 8.74
CA ILE A 116 -22.88 -24.25 9.30
C ILE A 116 -22.99 -24.05 10.82
N SER A 117 -21.86 -23.94 11.50
CA SER A 117 -21.80 -23.73 12.96
C SER A 117 -22.31 -22.35 13.41
N LEU A 118 -22.48 -21.41 12.48
CA LEU A 118 -23.12 -20.11 12.71
C LEU A 118 -24.66 -20.17 12.58
N GLY A 119 -25.23 -21.35 12.29
CA GLY A 119 -26.68 -21.56 12.19
C GLY A 119 -27.22 -21.53 10.76
N PHE A 120 -26.36 -21.42 9.74
CA PHE A 120 -26.79 -21.47 8.35
C PHE A 120 -27.05 -22.91 7.87
N ASN A 121 -28.05 -23.07 6.99
CA ASN A 121 -28.37 -24.35 6.39
C ASN A 121 -27.19 -24.89 5.54
N LYS A 122 -26.93 -26.20 5.64
CA LYS A 122 -25.93 -26.94 4.85
C LYS A 122 -26.05 -26.71 3.34
N GLN A 123 -27.27 -26.51 2.83
CA GLN A 123 -27.51 -26.24 1.41
C GLN A 123 -27.04 -24.84 0.99
N ILE A 124 -27.15 -23.85 1.88
CA ILE A 124 -26.83 -22.45 1.60
C ILE A 124 -25.35 -22.14 1.90
N ALA A 125 -24.75 -22.86 2.84
CA ALA A 125 -23.37 -22.64 3.29
C ALA A 125 -22.32 -22.56 2.16
N PRO A 126 -22.34 -23.41 1.11
CA PRO A 126 -21.40 -23.30 -0.01
C PRO A 126 -21.53 -21.99 -0.78
N TYR A 127 -22.75 -21.49 -0.99
CA TYR A 127 -23.00 -20.24 -1.73
C TYR A 127 -22.50 -19.03 -0.93
N ILE A 128 -22.72 -19.01 0.39
CA ILE A 128 -22.18 -17.97 1.27
C ILE A 128 -20.66 -18.02 1.25
N LEU A 129 -20.06 -19.22 1.36
CA LEU A 129 -18.62 -19.40 1.33
C LEU A 129 -18.02 -18.85 0.04
N TYR A 130 -18.45 -19.37 -1.12
CA TYR A 130 -17.91 -18.92 -2.40
C TYR A 130 -18.19 -17.45 -2.67
N GLY A 131 -19.35 -16.93 -2.29
CA GLY A 131 -19.67 -15.50 -2.40
C GLY A 131 -18.72 -14.62 -1.59
N SER A 132 -18.43 -15.02 -0.34
CA SER A 132 -17.47 -14.31 0.52
C SER A 132 -16.04 -14.40 -0.03
N CYS A 133 -15.57 -15.58 -0.42
CA CYS A 133 -14.23 -15.77 -0.99
C CYS A 133 -14.04 -15.00 -2.30
N PHE A 134 -15.07 -14.96 -3.15
CA PHE A 134 -15.04 -14.22 -4.40
C PHE A 134 -14.96 -12.71 -4.16
N MET A 135 -15.73 -12.20 -3.21
CA MET A 135 -15.65 -10.80 -2.79
C MET A 135 -14.24 -10.47 -2.26
N ASP A 136 -13.66 -11.36 -1.47
CA ASP A 136 -12.33 -11.20 -0.90
C ASP A 136 -11.26 -11.05 -1.99
N ILE A 137 -11.26 -11.98 -2.96
CA ILE A 137 -10.31 -12.01 -4.08
C ILE A 137 -10.48 -10.77 -4.95
N ILE A 138 -11.72 -10.39 -5.30
CA ILE A 138 -11.97 -9.22 -6.13
C ILE A 138 -11.46 -7.95 -5.44
N LEU A 139 -11.76 -7.77 -4.15
CA LEU A 139 -11.34 -6.58 -3.44
C LEU A 139 -9.82 -6.51 -3.30
N GLY A 140 -9.15 -7.63 -3.05
CA GLY A 140 -7.70 -7.67 -3.02
C GLY A 140 -7.06 -7.35 -4.38
N ILE A 141 -7.58 -7.90 -5.48
CA ILE A 141 -7.10 -7.59 -6.84
C ILE A 141 -7.34 -6.11 -7.19
N LEU A 142 -8.56 -5.62 -6.94
CA LEU A 142 -8.94 -4.24 -7.20
C LEU A 142 -8.09 -3.27 -6.37
N LEU A 143 -7.80 -3.61 -5.12
CA LEU A 143 -6.94 -2.83 -4.26
C LEU A 143 -5.56 -2.69 -4.89
N ILE A 144 -4.94 -3.76 -5.42
CA ILE A 144 -3.60 -3.73 -6.03
C ILE A 144 -3.59 -2.93 -7.35
N ILE A 145 -4.57 -3.17 -8.22
CA ILE A 145 -4.55 -2.65 -9.61
C ILE A 145 -5.07 -1.22 -9.72
N LYS A 146 -6.12 -0.83 -8.98
CA LYS A 146 -6.75 0.48 -9.17
C LYS A 146 -5.93 1.63 -8.58
N ASN A 147 -6.09 2.81 -9.19
CA ASN A 147 -5.49 4.07 -8.72
C ASN A 147 -6.39 4.79 -7.70
N LYS A 148 -7.72 4.73 -7.85
CA LYS A 148 -8.69 5.33 -6.92
C LYS A 148 -9.18 4.25 -5.95
N ILE A 149 -8.47 4.11 -4.83
CA ILE A 149 -8.71 3.01 -3.89
C ILE A 149 -9.60 3.38 -2.70
N SER A 150 -9.96 4.66 -2.51
CA SER A 150 -10.81 5.11 -1.40
C SER A 150 -12.14 4.33 -1.33
N SER A 151 -12.85 4.18 -2.46
CA SER A 151 -14.10 3.41 -2.49
C SER A 151 -13.91 1.92 -2.20
N ILE A 152 -12.80 1.32 -2.65
CA ILE A 152 -12.47 -0.08 -2.38
C ILE A 152 -12.20 -0.27 -0.89
N CYS A 153 -11.40 0.63 -0.31
CA CYS A 153 -11.07 0.62 1.11
C CYS A 153 -12.32 0.80 1.98
N SER A 154 -13.22 1.71 1.63
CA SER A 154 -14.51 1.87 2.31
C SER A 154 -15.34 0.59 2.26
N LEU A 155 -15.38 -0.09 1.10
CA LEU A 155 -16.10 -1.35 0.95
C LEU A 155 -15.46 -2.47 1.78
N GLN A 156 -14.13 -2.55 1.83
CA GLN A 156 -13.39 -3.48 2.69
C GLN A 156 -13.71 -3.25 4.17
N ILE A 157 -13.68 -1.99 4.64
CA ILE A 157 -14.04 -1.63 6.02
C ILE A 157 -15.49 -2.01 6.30
N LEU A 158 -16.43 -1.66 5.41
CA LEU A 158 -17.84 -2.00 5.56
C LEU A 158 -18.05 -3.50 5.69
N LEU A 159 -17.42 -4.31 4.84
CA LEU A 159 -17.49 -5.77 4.90
C LEU A 159 -16.94 -6.28 6.23
N ILE A 160 -15.76 -5.83 6.66
CA ILE A 160 -15.15 -6.22 7.93
C ILE A 160 -16.09 -5.92 9.09
N LEU A 161 -16.63 -4.71 9.16
CA LEU A 161 -17.57 -4.32 10.21
C LEU A 161 -18.84 -5.16 10.19
N SER A 162 -19.37 -5.45 8.99
CA SER A 162 -20.61 -6.21 8.81
C SER A 162 -20.46 -7.64 9.33
N TYR A 163 -19.44 -8.38 8.88
CA TYR A 163 -19.25 -9.75 9.35
C TYR A 163 -18.75 -9.80 10.79
N THR A 164 -17.97 -8.82 11.27
CA THR A 164 -17.52 -8.76 12.67
C THR A 164 -18.71 -8.56 13.62
N SER A 165 -19.67 -7.70 13.24
CA SER A 165 -20.90 -7.47 14.01
C SER A 165 -21.73 -8.76 14.08
N LEU A 166 -21.88 -9.44 12.93
CA LEU A 166 -22.58 -10.72 12.86
C LEU A 166 -21.92 -11.80 13.74
N LEU A 167 -20.59 -11.94 13.67
CA LEU A 167 -19.84 -12.90 14.48
C LEU A 167 -19.87 -12.56 15.97
N THR A 168 -19.88 -11.27 16.32
CA THR A 168 -19.99 -10.83 17.72
C THR A 168 -21.34 -11.23 18.31
N TYR A 169 -22.42 -11.15 17.53
CA TYR A 169 -23.75 -11.59 17.97
C TYR A 169 -23.88 -13.11 18.03
N LEU A 170 -23.43 -13.83 17.00
CA LEU A 170 -23.62 -15.29 16.88
C LEU A 170 -22.62 -16.10 17.73
N LYS A 171 -21.38 -15.64 17.86
CA LYS A 171 -20.28 -16.33 18.53
C LYS A 171 -19.36 -15.35 19.27
N PRO A 172 -19.83 -14.72 20.36
CA PRO A 172 -19.03 -13.76 21.13
C PRO A 172 -17.74 -14.36 21.68
N ILE A 173 -17.69 -15.68 21.89
CA ILE A 173 -16.49 -16.38 22.37
C ILE A 173 -15.27 -16.22 21.42
N LEU A 174 -15.49 -15.92 20.14
CA LEU A 174 -14.40 -15.70 19.16
C LEU A 174 -13.53 -14.47 19.47
N TRP A 175 -13.96 -13.58 20.36
CA TRP A 175 -13.13 -12.50 20.87
C TRP A 175 -12.00 -12.98 21.79
N LEU A 176 -12.20 -14.12 22.45
CA LEU A 176 -11.25 -14.73 23.39
C LEU A 176 -10.46 -15.89 22.77
N ASP A 177 -10.68 -16.17 21.48
CA ASP A 177 -9.97 -17.22 20.76
C ASP A 177 -8.47 -16.87 20.65
N PRO A 178 -7.56 -17.82 20.95
CA PRO A 178 -6.12 -17.58 21.01
C PRO A 178 -5.52 -17.16 19.66
N LEU A 179 -6.16 -17.51 18.54
CA LEU A 179 -5.73 -17.09 17.20
C LEU A 179 -6.24 -15.68 16.84
N GLY A 180 -7.05 -15.06 17.70
CA GLY A 180 -7.57 -13.70 17.54
C GLY A 180 -8.28 -13.44 16.20
N PRO A 181 -9.20 -14.31 15.74
CA PRO A 181 -9.83 -14.20 14.42
C PRO A 181 -10.64 -12.91 14.26
N ILE A 182 -11.23 -12.38 15.34
CA ILE A 182 -11.90 -11.07 15.33
C ILE A 182 -10.89 -9.95 15.64
N LEU A 183 -9.97 -10.16 16.59
CA LEU A 183 -9.02 -9.14 17.01
C LEU A 183 -8.11 -8.66 15.86
N LYS A 184 -7.74 -9.55 14.93
CA LYS A 184 -6.95 -9.19 13.74
C LYS A 184 -7.66 -8.18 12.82
N ASN A 185 -8.98 -8.04 12.91
CA ASN A 185 -9.74 -7.09 12.09
C ASN A 185 -9.44 -5.64 12.45
N ILE A 186 -9.10 -5.36 13.71
CA ILE A 186 -8.76 -4.01 14.19
C ILE A 186 -7.51 -3.48 13.47
N PRO A 187 -6.33 -4.14 13.50
CA PRO A 187 -5.17 -3.65 12.77
C PRO A 187 -5.37 -3.67 11.25
N ILE A 188 -6.19 -4.59 10.70
CA ILE A 188 -6.52 -4.58 9.27
C ILE A 188 -7.30 -3.30 8.90
N ILE A 189 -8.35 -2.94 9.67
CA ILE A 189 -9.12 -1.71 9.46
C ILE A 189 -8.20 -0.48 9.57
N LEU A 190 -7.35 -0.43 10.60
CA LEU A 190 -6.41 0.68 10.77
C LEU A 190 -5.46 0.80 9.58
N LEU A 191 -4.93 -0.32 9.07
CA LEU A 191 -4.06 -0.32 7.90
C LEU A 191 -4.78 0.15 6.64
N THR A 192 -6.04 -0.25 6.46
CA THR A 192 -6.90 0.23 5.38
C THR A 192 -7.14 1.74 5.48
N LEU A 193 -7.38 2.27 6.69
CA LEU A 193 -7.51 3.71 6.93
C LEU A 193 -6.21 4.48 6.65
N VAL A 194 -5.06 3.92 7.03
CA VAL A 194 -3.74 4.49 6.71
C VAL A 194 -3.54 4.61 5.20
N ILE A 195 -3.89 3.57 4.43
CA ILE A 195 -3.86 3.64 2.96
C ILE A 195 -4.79 4.74 2.44
N MET A 196 -6.01 4.84 2.96
CA MET A 196 -6.94 5.89 2.56
C MET A 196 -6.41 7.30 2.85
N ALA A 197 -5.73 7.49 3.97
CA ALA A 197 -5.13 8.77 4.35
C ALA A 197 -3.99 9.15 3.41
N ILE A 198 -3.08 8.21 3.10
CA ILE A 198 -1.90 8.45 2.24
C ILE A 198 -2.30 8.58 0.75
N GLU A 199 -3.47 8.11 0.33
CA GLU A 199 -3.95 8.29 -1.06
C GLU A 199 -4.58 9.66 -1.33
N ARG A 200 -5.05 10.39 -0.30
CA ARG A 200 -5.72 11.69 -0.48
C ARG A 200 -4.78 12.82 -0.93
N ASP A 201 -3.47 12.58 -0.96
CA ASP A 201 -2.44 13.55 -1.34
C ASP A 201 -2.27 13.70 -2.89
N LYS A 202 -3.31 13.41 -3.69
CA LYS A 202 -3.35 13.64 -5.15
C LYS A 202 -4.58 14.44 -5.53
#